data_AF-A0A661RD77-F1
#
_entry.id   AF-A0A661RD77-F1
#
_cell.length_a   1.000
_cell.length_b   1.000
_cell.length_c   1.000
_cell.angle_alpha   90.00
_cell.angle_beta   90.00
_cell.angle_gamma   90.00
#
_symmetry.space_group_name_H-M   'P 1'
#
loop_
_entity.id
_entity.type
_entity.pdbx_description
1 polymer ?
#
loop_
_entity_poly.entity_id
_entity_poly.type
_entity_poly.pdbx_seq_one_letter_code
_entity_poly.pdbx_strand_id
1 'polypeptide(L)'
;MKFINSESIKENEKKFIDTINAALDWEAIGKMLMEKHHFTLREKIACENGDLVVYKDTIAYKFDFEIKVPLSVMVNRQGECLEISTPEKAGEEQGRDDLFKDVDTDMDTDMDVSMNTDPPMNPEQEQKVALMSSNIADMISEINQGEE
;
A
#
# COMPACT_ATOMS: atom_id res chain seq x y z
N MET A 1 10.48 -13.25 41.26
CA MET A 1 11.61 -13.72 40.42
C MET A 1 11.28 -13.40 38.97
N LYS A 2 12.21 -12.86 38.18
CA LYS A 2 12.01 -12.54 36.74
C LYS A 2 12.98 -13.41 35.93
N PHE A 3 12.46 -14.20 35.00
CA PHE A 3 13.24 -15.14 34.18
C PHE A 3 13.64 -14.56 32.83
N ILE A 4 12.97 -13.48 32.42
CA ILE A 4 13.13 -12.82 31.11
C ILE A 4 13.19 -11.31 31.37
N ASN A 5 13.98 -10.60 30.57
CA ASN A 5 14.00 -9.14 30.59
C ASN A 5 12.65 -8.60 30.09
N SER A 6 12.01 -7.76 30.91
CA SER A 6 10.72 -7.14 30.56
C SER A 6 10.82 -6.22 29.36
N GLU A 7 11.97 -5.59 29.10
CA GLU A 7 12.18 -4.75 27.93
C GLU A 7 12.16 -5.59 26.66
N SER A 8 12.82 -6.76 26.68
CA SER A 8 12.80 -7.70 25.57
C SER A 8 11.40 -8.22 25.27
N ILE A 9 10.55 -8.43 26.29
CA ILE A 9 9.14 -8.81 26.07
C ILE A 9 8.41 -7.70 25.32
N LYS A 10 8.48 -6.45 25.81
CA LYS A 10 7.81 -5.30 25.19
C LYS A 10 8.28 -5.03 23.76
N GLU A 11 9.57 -5.18 23.52
CA GLU A 11 10.15 -5.01 22.18
C GLU A 11 9.61 -6.08 21.22
N ASN A 12 9.53 -7.34 21.67
CA ASN A 12 8.98 -8.41 20.85
C ASN A 12 7.46 -8.27 20.64
N GLU A 13 6.72 -7.81 21.65
CA GLU A 13 5.29 -7.49 21.50
C GLU A 13 5.08 -6.40 20.44
N LYS A 14 5.88 -5.34 20.46
CA LYS A 14 5.84 -4.29 19.43
C LYS A 14 6.14 -4.86 18.04
N LYS A 15 7.24 -5.60 17.87
CA LYS A 15 7.60 -6.24 16.59
C LYS A 15 6.51 -7.18 16.08
N PHE A 16 5.85 -7.89 17.00
CA PHE A 16 4.76 -8.79 16.67
C PHE A 16 3.53 -8.03 16.16
N ILE A 17 3.15 -6.94 16.84
CA ILE A 17 2.09 -6.03 16.38
C ILE A 17 2.44 -5.44 15.01
N ASP A 18 3.68 -4.98 14.81
CA ASP A 18 4.13 -4.42 13.52
C ASP A 18 4.04 -5.47 12.40
N THR A 19 4.38 -6.73 12.70
CA THR A 19 4.27 -7.85 11.75
C THR A 19 2.82 -8.13 11.37
N ILE A 20 1.90 -8.12 12.35
CA ILE A 20 0.46 -8.30 12.06
C ILE A 20 -0.04 -7.11 11.24
N ASN A 21 0.32 -5.88 11.61
CA ASN A 21 -0.08 -4.66 10.90
C ASN A 21 0.35 -4.70 9.42
N ALA A 22 1.58 -5.13 9.13
CA ALA A 22 2.06 -5.29 7.77
C ALA A 22 1.34 -6.41 6.98
N ALA A 23 0.81 -7.42 7.68
CA ALA A 23 0.08 -8.54 7.10
C ALA A 23 -1.43 -8.28 6.98
N LEU A 24 -1.95 -7.14 7.48
CA LEU A 24 -3.37 -6.80 7.35
C LEU A 24 -3.74 -6.58 5.88
N ASP A 25 -4.93 -7.06 5.51
CA ASP A 25 -5.52 -6.80 4.20
C ASP A 25 -6.13 -5.39 4.19
N TRP A 26 -5.29 -4.42 3.83
CA TRP A 26 -5.66 -3.01 3.76
C TRP A 26 -6.75 -2.73 2.73
N GLU A 27 -6.78 -3.50 1.63
CA GLU A 27 -7.81 -3.36 0.60
C GLU A 27 -9.18 -3.79 1.15
N ALA A 28 -9.23 -4.92 1.86
CA ALA A 28 -10.46 -5.38 2.52
C ALA A 28 -10.93 -4.41 3.61
N ILE A 29 -10.01 -3.89 4.43
CA ILE A 29 -10.31 -2.87 5.45
C ILE A 29 -10.90 -1.61 4.78
N GLY A 30 -10.26 -1.11 3.71
CA GLY A 30 -10.74 0.03 2.94
C GLY A 30 -12.14 -0.18 2.36
N LYS A 31 -12.39 -1.35 1.75
CA LYS A 31 -13.72 -1.71 1.23
C LYS A 31 -14.79 -1.72 2.33
N MET A 32 -14.51 -2.34 3.47
CA MET A 32 -15.44 -2.35 4.62
C MET A 32 -15.76 -0.93 5.12
N LEU A 33 -14.77 -0.04 5.16
CA LEU A 33 -14.96 1.35 5.55
C LEU A 33 -15.86 2.10 4.56
N MET A 34 -15.67 1.91 3.25
CA MET A 34 -16.51 2.51 2.22
C MET A 34 -17.95 1.98 2.27
N GLU A 35 -18.15 0.67 2.42
CA GLU A 35 -19.48 0.05 2.48
C GLU A 35 -20.30 0.53 3.69
N LYS A 36 -19.65 0.67 4.84
CA LYS A 36 -20.34 1.03 6.08
C LYS A 36 -20.67 2.51 6.19
N HIS A 37 -19.84 3.38 5.61
CA HIS A 37 -19.88 4.82 5.88
C HIS A 37 -19.95 5.71 4.63
N HIS A 38 -19.99 5.14 3.43
CA HIS A 38 -20.18 5.84 2.14
C HIS A 38 -19.22 7.03 1.89
N PHE A 39 -17.98 6.98 2.40
CA PHE A 39 -16.99 8.02 2.12
C PHE A 39 -15.86 7.53 1.22
N THR A 40 -15.29 8.45 0.45
CA THR A 40 -14.07 8.21 -0.32
C THR A 40 -12.85 8.57 0.53
N LEU A 41 -11.90 7.64 0.64
CA LEU A 41 -10.61 7.90 1.27
C LEU A 41 -9.74 8.72 0.30
N ARG A 42 -9.17 9.83 0.79
CA ARG A 42 -8.21 10.64 0.00
C ARG A 42 -6.75 10.36 0.34
N GLU A 43 -6.50 9.87 1.55
CA GLU A 43 -5.16 9.58 2.05
C GLU A 43 -5.07 8.11 2.45
N LYS A 44 -3.82 7.61 2.54
CA LYS A 44 -3.52 6.26 3.03
C LYS A 44 -4.06 6.08 4.45
N ILE A 45 -4.57 4.90 4.75
CA ILE A 45 -5.00 4.53 6.11
C ILE A 45 -3.75 4.25 6.92
N ALA A 46 -3.54 4.99 8.01
CA ALA A 46 -2.48 4.71 8.95
C ALA A 46 -3.05 4.01 10.18
N CYS A 47 -2.40 2.94 10.62
CA CYS A 47 -2.61 2.42 11.97
C CYS A 47 -1.79 3.25 12.93
N GLU A 48 -2.44 3.90 13.89
CA GLU A 48 -1.72 4.66 14.93
C GLU A 48 -1.14 3.73 15.98
N ASN A 49 -1.92 2.73 16.41
CA ASN A 49 -1.54 1.83 17.51
C ASN A 49 -2.17 0.45 17.34
N GLY A 50 -1.39 -0.59 17.65
CA GLY A 50 -1.86 -1.95 17.82
C GLY A 50 -1.61 -2.44 19.24
N ASP A 51 -2.56 -3.17 19.82
CA ASP A 51 -2.48 -3.67 21.19
C ASP A 51 -3.00 -5.10 21.33
N LEU A 52 -2.48 -5.83 22.32
CA LEU A 52 -2.97 -7.14 22.73
C LEU A 52 -4.00 -6.99 23.84
N VAL A 53 -5.24 -7.39 23.57
CA VAL A 53 -6.35 -7.27 24.52
C VAL A 53 -6.96 -8.64 24.80
N VAL A 54 -7.55 -8.82 25.99
CA VAL A 54 -8.38 -9.99 26.27
C VAL A 54 -9.82 -9.67 25.89
N TYR A 55 -10.34 -10.40 24.90
CA TYR A 55 -11.72 -10.32 24.47
C TYR A 55 -12.38 -11.69 24.57
N LYS A 56 -13.45 -11.77 25.38
CA LYS A 56 -14.21 -13.01 25.64
C LYS A 56 -13.31 -14.20 26.04
N ASP A 57 -12.46 -13.97 27.04
CA ASP A 57 -11.51 -14.97 27.58
C ASP A 57 -10.47 -15.49 26.55
N THR A 58 -10.31 -14.79 25.43
CA THR A 58 -9.30 -15.08 24.40
C THR A 58 -8.44 -13.86 24.10
N ILE A 59 -7.20 -14.08 23.70
CA ILE A 59 -6.29 -13.02 23.24
C ILE A 59 -6.79 -12.54 21.88
N ALA A 60 -6.93 -11.23 21.74
CA ALA A 60 -7.31 -10.54 20.51
C ALA A 60 -6.35 -9.37 20.23
N TYR A 61 -6.31 -8.95 18.97
CA TYR A 61 -5.47 -7.85 18.51
C TYR A 61 -6.37 -6.68 18.13
N LYS A 62 -6.15 -5.55 18.78
CA LYS A 62 -6.89 -4.31 18.51
C LYS A 62 -6.00 -3.38 17.71
N PHE A 63 -6.48 -2.91 16.57
CA PHE A 63 -5.82 -1.89 15.75
C PHE A 63 -6.73 -0.67 15.66
N ASP A 64 -6.20 0.48 16.02
CA ASP A 64 -6.87 1.77 15.91
C ASP A 64 -6.32 2.51 14.68
N PHE A 65 -7.23 2.93 13.79
CA PHE A 65 -6.89 3.61 12.55
C PHE A 65 -7.39 5.05 12.59
N GLU A 66 -6.56 5.98 12.15
CA GLU A 66 -6.99 7.34 11.85
C GLU A 66 -7.17 7.49 10.34
N ILE A 67 -8.32 8.04 9.95
CA ILE A 67 -8.69 8.25 8.55
C ILE A 67 -9.03 9.72 8.31
N LYS A 68 -8.51 10.28 7.22
CA LYS A 68 -8.90 11.61 6.77
C LYS A 68 -9.97 11.51 5.68
N VAL A 69 -11.14 12.04 6.01
CA VAL A 69 -12.31 12.03 5.12
C VAL A 69 -12.56 13.44 4.60
N PRO A 70 -12.67 13.64 3.28
CA PRO A 70 -13.05 14.94 2.74
C PRO A 70 -14.49 15.27 3.11
N LEU A 71 -14.72 16.47 3.64
CA LEU A 71 -16.04 16.96 4.02
C LEU A 71 -16.39 18.21 3.21
N SER A 72 -17.62 18.25 2.71
CA SER A 72 -18.25 19.41 2.10
C SER A 72 -19.41 19.85 2.98
N VAL A 73 -19.48 21.14 3.30
CA VAL A 73 -20.54 21.72 4.12
C VAL A 73 -21.13 22.91 3.37
N MET A 74 -22.43 22.89 3.15
CA MET A 74 -23.15 23.98 2.52
C MET A 74 -23.92 24.77 3.58
N VAL A 75 -23.70 26.08 3.59
CA VAL A 75 -24.32 27.01 4.56
C VAL A 75 -25.02 28.13 3.80
N ASN A 76 -26.23 28.50 4.22
CA ASN A 76 -26.95 29.62 3.61
C ASN A 76 -26.43 30.99 4.10
N ARG A 77 -26.97 32.07 3.53
CA ARG A 77 -26.56 33.45 3.89
C ARG A 77 -26.92 33.84 5.33
N GLN A 78 -27.81 33.09 5.97
CA GLN A 78 -28.24 33.28 7.36
C GLN A 78 -27.37 32.51 8.36
N GLY A 79 -26.45 31.66 7.87
CA GLY A 79 -25.57 30.84 8.69
C GLY A 79 -26.13 29.46 9.03
N GLU A 80 -27.24 29.03 8.41
CA GLU A 80 -27.83 27.72 8.64
C GLU A 80 -27.15 26.66 7.75
N CYS A 81 -26.82 25.51 8.35
CA CYS A 81 -26.31 24.35 7.61
C CYS A 81 -27.43 23.77 6.75
N LEU A 82 -27.23 23.78 5.43
CA LEU A 82 -28.15 23.20 4.46
C LEU A 82 -27.84 21.73 4.18
N GLU A 83 -26.55 21.40 4.08
CA GLU A 83 -26.10 20.06 3.70
C GLU A 83 -24.68 19.77 4.20
N ILE A 84 -24.43 18.51 4.55
CA ILE A 84 -23.11 17.95 4.81
C ILE A 84 -22.97 16.72 3.94
N SER A 85 -21.93 16.67 3.12
CA SER A 85 -21.67 15.54 2.23
C SER A 85 -20.17 15.26 2.12
N THR A 86 -19.82 14.04 1.76
CA THR A 86 -18.45 13.71 1.35
C THR A 86 -18.42 13.71 -0.17
N PRO A 87 -17.50 14.45 -0.82
CA PRO A 87 -17.44 14.48 -2.27
C PRO A 87 -17.11 13.08 -2.80
N GLU A 88 -18.06 12.47 -3.52
CA GLU A 88 -17.82 11.25 -4.27
C GLU A 88 -16.86 11.58 -5.42
N LYS A 89 -15.73 10.87 -5.53
CA LYS A 89 -14.96 10.90 -6.77
C LYS A 89 -15.80 10.16 -7.81
N ALA A 90 -16.39 10.91 -8.75
CA ALA A 90 -16.99 10.34 -9.94
C ALA A 90 -15.89 9.68 -10.79
N GLY A 91 -15.82 8.35 -10.75
CA GLY A 91 -15.20 7.48 -11.76
C GLY A 91 -13.77 7.82 -12.18
N GLU A 92 -12.77 7.26 -11.48
CA GLU A 92 -11.46 7.00 -12.07
C GLU A 92 -11.04 5.57 -11.68
N GLU A 93 -11.06 4.65 -12.64
CA GLU A 93 -10.51 3.28 -12.51
C GLU A 93 -8.97 3.24 -12.62
N GLN A 94 -8.28 4.36 -12.38
CA GLN A 94 -6.82 4.42 -12.43
C GLN A 94 -6.25 4.73 -11.04
N GLY A 95 -5.57 3.73 -10.46
CA GLY A 95 -4.75 3.88 -9.25
C GLY A 95 -5.42 3.46 -7.93
N ARG A 96 -6.13 2.32 -7.87
CA ARG A 96 -6.61 1.76 -6.59
C ARG A 96 -5.46 1.23 -5.70
N ASP A 97 -4.29 0.99 -6.28
CA ASP A 97 -3.16 0.38 -5.60
C ASP A 97 -2.37 1.33 -4.69
N ASP A 98 -2.40 2.64 -4.93
CA ASP A 98 -1.50 3.59 -4.26
C ASP A 98 -2.01 4.08 -2.89
N LEU A 99 -3.30 3.90 -2.59
CA LEU A 99 -3.89 4.29 -1.29
C LEU A 99 -3.65 3.25 -0.18
N PHE A 100 -3.21 2.04 -0.54
CA PHE A 100 -2.97 0.93 0.38
C PHE A 100 -1.53 0.40 0.33
N LYS A 101 -0.69 0.91 -0.59
CA LYS A 101 0.74 0.63 -0.61
C LYS A 101 1.47 1.58 0.32
N ASP A 102 2.49 1.08 0.99
CA ASP A 102 3.44 1.78 1.86
C ASP A 102 2.85 2.39 3.14
N VAL A 103 2.75 1.52 4.16
CA VAL A 103 3.10 1.94 5.52
C VAL A 103 4.62 2.10 5.53
N ASP A 104 5.09 3.34 5.64
CA ASP A 104 6.50 3.67 5.84
C ASP A 104 6.99 2.96 7.10
N THR A 105 7.58 1.79 6.90
CA THR A 105 8.44 1.18 7.90
C THR A 105 9.77 1.90 7.80
N ASP A 106 9.86 3.06 8.46
CA ASP A 106 11.14 3.67 8.84
C ASP A 106 11.81 2.73 9.87
N MET A 107 12.22 1.55 9.42
CA MET A 107 13.28 0.82 10.06
C MET A 107 14.56 1.31 9.40
N ASP A 108 15.26 2.20 10.12
CA ASP A 108 16.68 2.46 9.96
C ASP A 108 17.42 1.13 9.83
N THR A 109 17.57 0.69 8.59
CA THR A 109 18.37 -0.46 8.24
C THR A 109 19.63 0.13 7.64
N ASP A 110 20.60 0.40 8.50
CA ASP A 110 22.00 0.46 8.11
C ASP A 110 22.39 -0.93 7.57
N MET A 111 21.98 -1.23 6.34
CA MET A 111 22.54 -2.27 5.51
C MET A 111 23.21 -1.61 4.32
N ASP A 112 24.53 -1.67 4.34
CA ASP A 112 25.44 -1.44 3.23
C ASP A 112 24.92 -2.12 1.94
N VAL A 113 24.29 -1.35 1.05
CA VAL A 113 23.94 -1.80 -0.30
C VAL A 113 25.21 -1.68 -1.15
N SER A 114 26.00 -2.75 -1.12
CA SER A 114 27.04 -2.99 -2.11
C SER A 114 26.41 -3.02 -3.51
N MET A 115 26.89 -2.15 -4.39
CA MET A 115 26.47 -2.08 -5.79
C MET A 115 26.76 -3.41 -6.50
N ASN A 116 25.72 -4.19 -6.80
CA ASN A 116 25.82 -5.25 -7.79
C ASN A 116 25.87 -4.61 -9.18
N THR A 117 27.08 -4.41 -9.70
CA THR A 117 27.33 -4.26 -11.13
C THR A 117 26.93 -5.56 -11.82
N ASP A 118 26.08 -5.47 -12.86
CA ASP A 118 25.74 -6.61 -13.70
C ASP A 118 27.01 -7.35 -14.17
N PRO A 119 27.02 -8.69 -14.19
CA PRO A 119 28.15 -9.44 -14.70
C PRO A 119 28.36 -9.14 -16.20
N PRO A 120 29.62 -9.08 -16.69
CA PRO A 120 29.89 -8.84 -18.10
C PRO A 120 29.25 -9.95 -18.94
N MET A 121 28.35 -9.57 -19.86
CA MET A 121 27.72 -10.50 -20.80
C MET A 121 28.78 -11.20 -21.65
N ASN A 122 28.63 -12.51 -21.82
CA ASN A 122 29.45 -13.30 -22.73
C ASN A 122 29.16 -12.86 -24.19
N PRO A 123 30.16 -12.63 -25.06
CA PRO A 123 29.95 -12.23 -26.46
C PRO A 123 29.02 -13.14 -27.27
N GLU A 124 28.83 -14.41 -26.89
CA GLU A 124 27.84 -15.31 -27.51
C GLU A 124 26.39 -14.90 -27.20
N GLN A 125 26.13 -14.30 -26.04
CA GLN A 125 24.80 -13.82 -25.65
C GLN A 125 24.46 -12.52 -26.39
N GLU A 126 25.43 -11.64 -26.63
CA GLU A 126 25.24 -10.42 -27.42
C GLU A 126 24.84 -10.73 -28.86
N GLN A 127 25.48 -11.70 -29.52
CA GLN A 127 25.09 -12.12 -30.87
C GLN A 127 23.67 -12.70 -30.90
N LYS A 128 23.28 -13.45 -29.86
CA LYS A 128 21.95 -14.03 -29.77
C LYS A 128 20.87 -12.96 -29.57
N VAL A 129 21.14 -11.94 -28.75
CA VAL A 129 20.24 -10.79 -28.55
C VAL A 129 20.14 -9.95 -29.82
N ALA A 130 21.25 -9.71 -30.52
CA ALA A 130 21.26 -8.98 -31.79
C ALA A 130 20.44 -9.70 -32.88
N LEU A 131 20.54 -11.03 -32.98
CA LEU A 131 19.72 -11.85 -33.88
C LEU A 131 18.23 -11.79 -33.52
N MET A 132 17.89 -11.84 -32.23
CA MET A 132 16.50 -11.69 -31.78
C MET A 132 15.93 -10.32 -32.14
N SER A 133 16.70 -9.24 -31.96
CA SER A 133 16.30 -7.88 -32.32
C SER A 133 16.09 -7.70 -33.84
N SER A 134 16.95 -8.33 -34.67
CA SER A 134 16.77 -8.33 -36.13
C SER A 134 15.48 -9.02 -36.54
N ASN A 135 15.21 -10.21 -36.00
CA ASN A 135 14.01 -10.98 -36.33
C ASN A 135 12.72 -10.23 -35.93
N ILE A 136 12.75 -9.49 -34.82
CA ILE A 136 11.61 -8.66 -34.38
C ILE A 136 11.41 -7.48 -35.33
N ALA A 137 12.49 -6.84 -35.79
CA ALA A 137 12.40 -5.72 -36.74
C ALA A 137 11.83 -6.16 -38.10
N ASP A 138 12.18 -7.36 -38.56
CA ASP A 138 11.64 -7.92 -39.81
C ASP A 138 10.14 -8.24 -39.67
N MET A 139 9.71 -8.84 -38.56
CA MET A 139 8.29 -9.10 -38.29
C MET A 139 7.45 -7.81 -38.21
N ILE A 140 7.99 -6.74 -37.60
CA ILE A 140 7.30 -5.43 -37.54
C ILE A 140 7.23 -4.79 -38.93
N SER A 141 8.26 -4.98 -39.77
CA SER A 141 8.29 -4.44 -41.14
C SER A 141 7.27 -5.13 -42.05
N GLU A 142 7.06 -6.43 -41.90
CA GLU A 142 6.00 -7.17 -42.63
C GLU A 142 4.59 -6.71 -42.22
N ILE A 143 4.37 -6.41 -40.94
CA ILE A 143 3.08 -5.90 -40.45
C ILE A 143 2.75 -4.54 -41.06
N ASN A 144 3.74 -3.66 -41.21
CA ASN A 144 3.54 -2.31 -41.76
C ASN A 144 3.41 -2.28 -43.29
N GLN A 145 3.68 -3.37 -44.01
CA GLN A 145 3.57 -3.47 -45.47
C GLN A 145 2.30 -4.21 -45.93
N GLY A 146 1.45 -4.66 -45.00
CA GLY A 146 0.23 -5.43 -45.27
C GLY A 146 -1.07 -4.61 -45.35
N GLU A 147 -1.01 -3.28 -45.31
CA GLU A 147 -2.18 -2.41 -45.54
C GLU A 147 -2.10 -1.74 -46.93
N GLU A 148 -2.45 -2.50 -47.97
CA GLU A 148 -3.12 -1.98 -49.19
C GLU A 148 -4.45 -2.70 -49.40
#